data_AF-A0A975C6K9-F1
#
_entry.id   AF-A0A975C6K9-F1
#
_cell.length_a   1.000
_cell.length_b   1.000
_cell.length_c   1.000
_cell.angle_alpha   90.00
_cell.angle_beta   90.00
_cell.angle_gamma   90.00
#
_symmetry.space_group_name_H-M   'P 1'
#
loop_
_entity.id
_entity.type
_entity.pdbx_description
1 polymer ?
#
loop_
_entity_poly.entity_id
_entity_poly.type
_entity_poly.pdbx_seq_one_letter_code
_entity_poly.pdbx_strand_id
1 'polypeptide(L)'
;MKTSHRITALIATQTRAQRNRLRLAALGGAVVSAAAVCLLGLSGWFITGAAFAGLAGAAAAQGFNYMMPSAIIRLLAILRTGARYVERVSGHEAALKALARLRPQLFDIVASGPPAQALSLSSGDLSSRLVQDVDAIQTLFVRRSAPWSLGAGAVSAGLLATLASPIAGAVLLAVMALTCAGSLLIARRLAAPAGREIQIAVGAFKDRMAALEAAAPELRAYGLDGWAVCEVQDAAARHDRARMALTRAGGWIGVWQAVATALAVGLVIPATIGAPLPLTALAALVAVMGIDSAAGLASALQQNGAASEALTRLAAVLTEDSPHGAAPRDTSLALSVMRDDATPPARIGLFGPSGAGKTTLIERLTGLREIAPGEARVGGFDASEIAAPNRRALFSVAAQEVRLLDGTVRENLRLAGPADDAALWAALEDAGLAARIRSAPEGLSARIGPNGERLSGGERRRLGLARALLRDAPWLVLDEPTEGLDAVTEAFVVARLQRRLSRTGQGLLLISHREAPRALCETLIRLDRDGAPNALSTDAIAA
;
A
#
# COMPACT_ATOMS: atom_id res chain seq x y z
N MET A 1 -11.03 11.91 -11.07
CA MET A 1 -11.25 12.89 -9.98
C MET A 1 -11.93 12.30 -8.74
N LYS A 2 -12.95 11.43 -8.86
CA LYS A 2 -13.65 10.82 -7.71
C LYS A 2 -12.79 9.86 -6.84
N THR A 3 -11.83 9.15 -7.44
CA THR A 3 -10.97 8.18 -6.74
C THR A 3 -9.92 8.82 -5.83
N SER A 4 -9.32 9.93 -6.26
CA SER A 4 -8.47 10.78 -5.40
C SER A 4 -9.24 11.30 -4.17
N HIS A 5 -10.56 11.50 -4.30
CA HIS A 5 -11.43 11.87 -3.19
C HIS A 5 -11.61 10.77 -2.15
N ARG A 6 -11.63 9.48 -2.52
CA ARG A 6 -11.76 8.36 -1.57
C ARG A 6 -10.55 8.25 -0.65
N ILE A 7 -9.33 8.33 -1.18
CA ILE A 7 -8.11 8.30 -0.35
C ILE A 7 -8.01 9.51 0.57
N THR A 8 -8.26 10.70 0.04
CA THR A 8 -8.24 11.90 0.86
C THR A 8 -9.31 11.85 1.95
N ALA A 9 -10.48 11.26 1.69
CA ALA A 9 -11.50 11.00 2.71
C ALA A 9 -11.06 9.98 3.77
N LEU A 10 -10.41 8.88 3.38
CA LEU A 10 -9.85 7.89 4.32
C LEU A 10 -8.80 8.54 5.24
N ILE A 11 -7.90 9.34 4.68
CA ILE A 11 -6.87 10.05 5.44
C ILE A 11 -7.51 11.11 6.34
N ALA A 12 -8.51 11.85 5.86
CA ALA A 12 -9.24 12.82 6.68
C ALA A 12 -9.94 12.12 7.86
N THR A 13 -10.51 10.94 7.63
CA THR A 13 -11.15 10.13 8.68
C THR A 13 -10.14 9.69 9.73
N GLN A 14 -8.97 9.19 9.32
CA GLN A 14 -7.91 8.83 10.28
C GLN A 14 -7.32 10.05 10.98
N THR A 15 -7.21 11.18 10.30
CA THR A 15 -6.77 12.47 10.89
C THR A 15 -7.74 12.91 11.99
N ARG A 16 -9.07 12.76 11.77
CA ARG A 16 -10.08 13.04 12.79
C ARG A 16 -9.98 12.07 13.95
N ALA A 17 -9.81 10.77 13.68
CA ALA A 17 -9.67 9.75 14.73
C ALA A 17 -8.44 9.96 15.62
N GLN A 18 -7.34 10.48 15.07
CA GLN A 18 -6.11 10.76 15.81
C GLN A 18 -5.96 12.24 16.24
N ARG A 19 -7.04 13.03 16.18
CA ARG A 19 -7.05 14.48 16.47
C ARG A 19 -6.36 14.83 17.79
N ASN A 20 -6.61 14.07 18.86
CA ASN A 20 -6.05 14.39 20.18
C ASN A 20 -4.53 14.24 20.20
N ARG A 21 -3.99 13.19 19.58
CA ARG A 21 -2.54 13.00 19.47
C ARG A 21 -1.89 14.02 18.54
N LEU A 22 -2.53 14.32 17.42
CA LEU A 22 -2.05 15.36 16.50
C LEU A 22 -2.07 16.75 17.14
N ARG A 23 -3.03 17.03 18.05
CA ARG A 23 -3.05 18.25 18.85
C ARG A 23 -1.93 18.29 19.88
N LEU A 24 -1.67 17.18 20.58
CA LEU A 24 -0.52 17.07 21.48
C LEU A 24 0.80 17.27 20.72
N ALA A 25 0.92 16.72 19.51
CA ALA A 25 2.08 16.91 18.65
C ALA A 25 2.23 18.38 18.23
N ALA A 26 1.14 19.03 17.81
CA ALA A 26 1.12 20.44 17.46
C ALA A 26 1.48 21.35 18.64
N LEU A 27 0.93 21.09 19.82
CA LEU A 27 1.26 21.82 21.05
C LEU A 27 2.71 21.60 21.46
N GLY A 28 3.20 20.36 21.41
CA GLY A 28 4.60 20.03 21.66
C GLY A 28 5.53 20.80 20.71
N GLY A 29 5.26 20.75 19.39
CA GLY A 29 6.06 21.47 18.39
C GLY A 29 6.05 23.00 18.58
N ALA A 30 4.89 23.57 18.92
CA ALA A 30 4.76 24.99 19.25
C ALA A 30 5.62 25.36 20.48
N VAL A 31 5.53 24.58 21.57
CA VAL A 31 6.32 24.80 22.79
C VAL A 31 7.82 24.61 22.53
N VAL A 32 8.21 23.63 21.71
CA VAL A 32 9.63 23.41 21.33
C VAL A 32 10.20 24.64 20.64
N SER A 33 9.49 25.19 19.65
CA SER A 33 9.97 26.35 18.90
C SER A 33 10.00 27.61 19.76
N ALA A 34 8.92 27.90 20.51
CA ALA A 34 8.88 29.03 21.43
C ALA A 34 10.01 28.95 22.49
N ALA A 35 10.17 27.79 23.13
CA ALA A 35 11.21 27.60 24.13
C ALA A 35 12.62 27.70 23.54
N ALA A 36 12.85 27.24 22.30
CA ALA A 36 14.14 27.37 21.63
C ALA A 36 14.50 28.84 21.34
N VAL A 37 13.54 29.62 20.83
CA VAL A 37 13.71 31.05 20.54
C VAL A 37 13.96 31.83 21.83
N CYS A 38 13.13 31.62 22.86
CA CYS A 38 13.29 32.27 24.16
C CYS A 38 14.63 31.91 24.82
N LEU A 39 15.03 30.63 24.77
CA LEU A 39 16.28 30.15 25.36
C LEU A 39 17.49 30.87 24.75
N LEU A 40 17.56 30.93 23.41
CA LEU A 40 18.70 31.53 22.73
C LEU A 40 18.72 33.05 22.92
N GLY A 41 17.56 33.72 22.81
CA GLY A 41 17.45 35.16 23.04
C GLY A 41 17.83 35.58 24.46
N LEU A 42 17.30 34.89 25.46
CA LEU A 42 17.57 35.18 26.86
C LEU A 42 19.02 34.86 27.24
N SER A 43 19.64 33.86 26.59
CA SER A 43 21.08 33.60 26.74
C SER A 43 21.92 34.77 26.22
N GLY A 44 21.58 35.34 25.06
CA GLY A 44 22.26 36.52 24.52
C GLY A 44 22.16 37.73 25.44
N TRP A 45 20.94 38.02 25.92
CA TRP A 45 20.73 39.07 26.91
C TRP A 45 21.55 38.85 28.18
N PHE A 46 21.54 37.63 28.72
CA PHE A 46 22.22 37.30 29.96
C PHE A 46 23.74 37.42 29.84
N ILE A 47 24.34 36.89 28.77
CA ILE A 47 25.79 36.93 28.55
C ILE A 47 26.27 38.38 28.39
N THR A 48 25.61 39.16 27.53
CA THR A 48 25.99 40.56 27.29
C THR A 48 25.70 41.44 28.51
N GLY A 49 24.60 41.20 29.23
CA GLY A 49 24.26 41.90 30.47
C GLY A 49 25.27 41.64 31.58
N ALA A 50 25.67 40.38 31.79
CA ALA A 50 26.68 40.01 32.77
C ALA A 50 28.06 40.62 32.44
N ALA A 51 28.45 40.61 31.16
CA ALA A 51 29.68 41.24 30.72
C ALA A 51 29.67 42.76 30.98
N PHE A 52 28.56 43.43 30.65
CA PHE A 52 28.41 44.87 30.89
C PHE A 52 28.42 45.22 32.39
N ALA A 53 27.73 44.43 33.22
CA ALA A 53 27.73 44.62 34.68
C ALA A 53 29.12 44.42 35.30
N GLY A 54 29.90 43.46 34.80
CA GLY A 54 31.29 43.25 35.22
C GLY A 54 32.19 44.42 34.85
N LEU A 55 32.03 44.98 33.64
CA LEU A 55 32.79 46.16 33.18
C LEU A 55 32.38 47.45 33.93
N ALA A 56 31.14 47.56 34.39
CA ALA A 56 30.63 48.73 35.12
C ALA A 56 31.13 48.83 36.57
N GLY A 57 31.86 47.83 37.07
CA GLY A 57 32.52 47.84 38.38
C GLY A 57 31.89 46.90 39.42
N ALA A 58 32.59 46.71 40.55
CA ALA A 58 32.27 45.68 41.55
C ALA A 58 30.86 45.80 42.15
N ALA A 59 30.36 47.03 42.36
CA ALA A 59 29.01 47.25 42.89
C ALA A 59 27.91 46.82 41.90
N ALA A 60 28.08 47.12 40.61
CA ALA A 60 27.16 46.70 39.56
C ALA A 60 27.20 45.18 39.35
N ALA A 61 28.39 44.57 39.45
CA ALA A 61 28.57 43.12 39.36
C ALA A 61 27.86 42.38 40.51
N GLN A 62 27.94 42.88 41.75
CA GLN A 62 27.23 42.26 42.89
C GLN A 62 25.72 42.49 42.86
N GLY A 63 25.26 43.60 42.27
CA GLY A 63 23.83 43.89 42.08
C GLY A 63 23.18 43.16 40.90
N PHE A 64 23.95 42.55 40.00
CA PHE A 64 23.41 41.86 38.83
C PHE A 64 22.82 40.49 39.22
N ASN A 65 21.50 40.36 39.07
CA ASN A 65 20.79 39.12 39.38
C ASN A 65 21.04 38.04 38.31
N TYR A 66 22.08 37.24 38.53
CA TYR A 66 22.42 36.12 37.65
C TYR A 66 21.56 34.85 37.89
N MET A 67 20.89 34.75 39.03
CA MET A 67 20.11 33.58 39.43
C MET A 67 18.81 33.44 38.62
N MET A 68 18.06 34.53 38.44
CA MET A 68 16.78 34.50 37.72
C MET A 68 16.92 34.11 36.23
N PRO A 69 17.81 34.73 35.44
CA PRO A 69 17.99 34.37 34.04
C PRO A 69 18.49 32.92 33.89
N SER A 70 19.42 32.49 34.75
CA SER A 70 19.92 31.11 34.78
C SER A 70 18.81 30.09 35.04
N ALA A 71 17.94 30.36 36.02
CA ALA A 71 16.79 29.51 36.32
C ALA A 71 15.81 29.43 35.13
N ILE A 72 15.53 30.55 34.46
CA ILE A 72 14.66 30.60 33.28
C ILE A 72 15.28 29.83 32.10
N ILE A 73 16.56 30.01 31.81
CA ILE A 73 17.29 29.26 30.77
C ILE A 73 17.17 27.76 31.04
N ARG A 74 17.41 27.32 32.28
CA ARG A 74 17.31 25.91 32.66
C ARG A 74 15.89 25.37 32.50
N LEU A 75 14.88 26.13 32.94
CA LEU A 75 13.48 25.76 32.78
C LEU A 75 13.10 25.63 31.30
N LEU A 76 13.49 26.59 30.46
CA LEU A 76 13.23 26.56 29.01
C LEU A 76 13.93 25.38 28.33
N ALA A 77 15.15 25.03 28.75
CA ALA A 77 15.86 23.86 28.24
C ALA A 77 15.14 22.54 28.57
N ILE A 78 14.66 22.39 29.81
CA ILE A 78 13.87 21.22 30.26
C ILE A 78 12.54 21.17 29.50
N LEU A 79 11.83 22.30 29.43
CA LEU A 79 10.54 22.42 28.74
C LEU A 79 10.67 22.08 27.26
N ARG A 80 11.68 22.63 26.57
CA ARG A 80 11.98 22.31 25.17
C ARG A 80 12.22 20.82 24.96
N THR A 81 12.94 20.17 25.88
CA THR A 81 13.29 18.75 25.78
C THR A 81 12.07 17.86 26.01
N GLY A 82 11.29 18.13 27.07
CA GLY A 82 10.03 17.41 27.34
C GLY A 82 9.00 17.62 26.23
N ALA A 83 8.83 18.85 25.75
CA ALA A 83 7.91 19.15 24.65
C ALA A 83 8.33 18.45 23.34
N ARG A 84 9.64 18.31 23.07
CA ARG A 84 10.14 17.58 21.90
C ARG A 84 9.87 16.08 22.01
N TYR A 85 10.01 15.52 23.20
CA TYR A 85 9.62 14.12 23.44
C TYR A 85 8.12 13.92 23.18
N VAL A 86 7.28 14.78 23.76
CA VAL A 86 5.82 14.73 23.54
C VAL A 86 5.48 14.91 22.06
N GLU A 87 6.07 15.88 21.37
CA GLU A 87 5.88 16.10 19.93
C GLU A 87 6.20 14.84 19.12
N ARG A 88 7.38 14.27 19.34
CA ARG A 88 7.86 13.13 18.56
C ARG A 88 7.06 11.87 18.81
N VAL A 89 6.76 11.56 20.08
CA VAL A 89 6.01 10.36 20.46
C VAL A 89 4.56 10.48 19.98
N SER A 90 3.87 11.58 20.28
CA SER A 90 2.47 11.75 19.88
C SER A 90 2.30 11.82 18.35
N GLY A 91 3.24 12.44 17.63
CA GLY A 91 3.25 12.48 16.17
C GLY A 91 3.44 11.10 15.54
N HIS A 92 4.41 10.31 16.02
CA HIS A 92 4.64 8.95 15.50
C HIS A 92 3.52 7.99 15.90
N GLU A 93 3.03 8.06 17.14
CA GLU A 93 1.91 7.21 17.58
C GLU A 93 0.64 7.49 16.77
N ALA A 94 0.36 8.77 16.46
CA ALA A 94 -0.74 9.12 15.56
C ALA A 94 -0.55 8.50 14.17
N ALA A 95 0.66 8.58 13.62
CA ALA A 95 0.98 8.02 12.32
C ALA A 95 0.86 6.49 12.30
N LEU A 96 1.52 5.78 13.22
CA LEU A 96 1.49 4.32 13.30
C LEU A 96 0.08 3.76 13.51
N LYS A 97 -0.75 4.38 14.37
CA LYS A 97 -2.15 3.94 14.55
C LYS A 97 -3.03 4.26 13.35
N ALA A 98 -2.73 5.32 12.59
CA ALA A 98 -3.39 5.57 11.31
C ALA A 98 -3.03 4.48 10.30
N LEU A 99 -1.75 4.13 10.16
CA LEU A 99 -1.29 3.07 9.24
C LEU A 99 -1.87 1.70 9.60
N ALA A 100 -1.93 1.35 10.89
CA ALA A 100 -2.51 0.10 11.37
C ALA A 100 -4.00 -0.06 11.01
N ARG A 101 -4.71 1.04 10.76
CA ARG A 101 -6.11 1.03 10.29
C ARG A 101 -6.23 1.14 8.78
N LEU A 102 -5.34 1.90 8.14
CA LEU A 102 -5.35 2.08 6.69
C LEU A 102 -4.94 0.81 5.95
N ARG A 103 -3.93 0.08 6.43
CA ARG A 103 -3.41 -1.10 5.73
C ARG A 103 -4.47 -2.21 5.57
N PRO A 104 -5.22 -2.61 6.62
CA PRO A 104 -6.34 -3.55 6.46
C PRO A 104 -7.46 -3.00 5.56
N GLN A 105 -7.84 -1.72 5.72
CA GLN A 105 -8.90 -1.12 4.89
C GLN A 105 -8.53 -1.11 3.40
N LEU A 106 -7.29 -0.79 3.06
CA LEU A 106 -6.80 -0.82 1.69
C LEU A 106 -6.76 -2.25 1.15
N PHE A 107 -6.33 -3.22 1.97
CA PHE A 107 -6.37 -4.63 1.61
C PHE A 107 -7.81 -5.10 1.33
N ASP A 108 -8.76 -4.75 2.21
CA ASP A 108 -10.17 -5.11 2.04
C ASP A 108 -10.74 -4.50 0.75
N ILE A 109 -10.40 -3.24 0.41
CA ILE A 109 -10.85 -2.62 -0.84
C ILE A 109 -10.26 -3.33 -2.06
N VAL A 110 -8.98 -3.70 -2.03
CA VAL A 110 -8.37 -4.48 -3.13
C VAL A 110 -9.05 -5.85 -3.26
N ALA A 111 -9.23 -6.54 -2.13
CA ALA A 111 -9.79 -7.90 -2.10
C ALA A 111 -11.28 -7.94 -2.50
N SER A 112 -12.03 -6.88 -2.20
CA SER A 112 -13.45 -6.75 -2.57
C SER A 112 -13.67 -6.06 -3.92
N GLY A 113 -12.61 -5.50 -4.52
CA GLY A 113 -12.65 -4.79 -5.79
C GLY A 113 -12.91 -5.69 -7.01
N PRO A 114 -13.12 -5.09 -8.20
CA PRO A 114 -13.29 -5.83 -9.45
C PRO A 114 -12.10 -6.76 -9.71
N PRO A 115 -12.31 -8.09 -9.88
CA PRO A 115 -11.21 -9.04 -10.03
C PRO A 115 -10.30 -8.78 -11.22
N ALA A 116 -10.84 -8.28 -12.34
CA ALA A 116 -10.04 -7.91 -13.51
C ALA A 116 -8.93 -6.89 -13.18
N GLN A 117 -9.20 -5.97 -12.25
CA GLN A 117 -8.22 -4.98 -11.81
C GLN A 117 -7.30 -5.55 -10.74
N ALA A 118 -7.84 -6.29 -9.77
CA ALA A 118 -7.03 -6.92 -8.73
C ALA A 118 -6.01 -7.92 -9.32
N LEU A 119 -6.41 -8.69 -10.34
CA LEU A 119 -5.55 -9.66 -11.05
C LEU A 119 -4.60 -8.98 -12.04
N SER A 120 -4.85 -7.72 -12.44
CA SER A 120 -3.91 -6.96 -13.27
C SER A 120 -2.68 -6.48 -12.49
N LEU A 121 -2.81 -6.38 -11.16
CA LEU A 121 -1.70 -5.99 -10.28
C LEU A 121 -0.83 -7.21 -9.99
N SER A 122 0.49 -7.08 -10.19
CA SER A 122 1.42 -8.11 -9.76
C SER A 122 1.47 -8.18 -8.23
N SER A 123 1.79 -9.37 -7.68
CA SER A 123 1.96 -9.54 -6.23
C SER A 123 3.04 -8.59 -5.66
N GLY A 124 4.08 -8.30 -6.46
CA GLY A 124 5.14 -7.36 -6.10
C GLY A 124 4.65 -5.91 -6.05
N ASP A 125 3.85 -5.49 -7.04
CA ASP A 125 3.27 -4.14 -7.07
C ASP A 125 2.29 -3.92 -5.92
N LEU A 126 1.40 -4.89 -5.65
CA LEU A 126 0.47 -4.80 -4.53
C LEU A 126 1.20 -4.72 -3.17
N SER A 127 2.24 -5.54 -2.98
CA SER A 127 3.07 -5.49 -1.77
C SER A 127 3.77 -4.13 -1.61
N SER A 128 4.36 -3.61 -2.69
CA SER A 128 4.98 -2.27 -2.70
C SER A 128 3.97 -1.18 -2.31
N ARG A 129 2.74 -1.24 -2.83
CA ARG A 129 1.68 -0.27 -2.50
C ARG A 129 1.22 -0.40 -1.04
N LEU A 130 0.97 -1.60 -0.54
CA LEU A 130 0.46 -1.83 0.83
C LEU A 130 1.51 -1.60 1.93
N VAL A 131 2.80 -1.73 1.59
CA VAL A 131 3.90 -1.53 2.53
C VAL A 131 4.55 -0.16 2.28
N GLN A 132 5.25 0.02 1.16
CA GLN A 132 6.10 1.20 0.91
C GLN A 132 5.27 2.48 0.73
N ASP A 133 4.21 2.45 -0.07
CA ASP A 133 3.39 3.65 -0.33
C ASP A 133 2.57 4.04 0.90
N VAL A 134 2.03 3.07 1.62
CA VAL A 134 1.36 3.30 2.91
C VAL A 134 2.34 3.90 3.93
N ASP A 135 3.58 3.41 4.03
CA ASP A 135 4.58 3.97 4.93
C ASP A 135 4.97 5.41 4.55
N ALA A 136 4.96 5.77 3.26
CA ALA A 136 5.19 7.16 2.84
C ALA A 136 4.13 8.13 3.40
N ILE A 137 2.88 7.67 3.62
CA ILE A 137 1.81 8.47 4.26
C ILE A 137 2.16 8.84 5.71
N GLN A 138 3.00 8.05 6.40
CA GLN A 138 3.46 8.36 7.77
C GLN A 138 3.97 9.79 7.90
N THR A 139 4.72 10.25 6.89
CA THR A 139 5.35 11.57 6.87
C THR A 139 4.33 12.71 6.96
N LEU A 140 3.13 12.53 6.39
CA LEU A 140 2.05 13.51 6.43
C LEU A 140 1.49 13.74 7.84
N PHE A 141 1.47 12.68 8.67
CA PHE A 141 0.99 12.76 10.05
C PHE A 141 2.06 13.37 10.97
N VAL A 142 3.30 12.88 10.88
CA VAL A 142 4.41 13.35 11.74
C VAL A 142 4.71 14.83 11.50
N ARG A 143 4.62 15.30 10.26
CA ARG A 143 4.97 16.69 9.89
C ARG A 143 3.84 17.69 10.09
N ARG A 144 2.67 17.25 10.57
CA ARG A 144 1.52 18.13 10.79
C ARG A 144 1.74 19.15 11.93
N SER A 145 2.73 18.94 12.81
CA SER A 145 3.12 19.91 13.84
C SER A 145 3.91 21.10 13.26
N ALA A 146 4.56 20.96 12.10
CA ALA A 146 5.50 21.95 11.58
C ALA A 146 4.93 23.38 11.41
N PRO A 147 3.69 23.59 10.92
CA PRO A 147 3.11 24.93 10.84
C PRO A 147 2.90 25.58 12.22
N TRP A 148 2.59 24.79 13.24
CA TRP A 148 2.41 25.26 14.62
C TRP A 148 3.74 25.63 15.26
N SER A 149 4.79 24.85 14.98
CA SER A 149 6.16 25.19 15.36
C SER A 149 6.58 26.51 14.73
N LEU A 150 6.37 26.71 13.42
CA LEU A 150 6.66 27.98 12.75
C LEU A 150 5.86 29.14 13.37
N GLY A 151 4.55 28.96 13.59
CA GLY A 151 3.70 30.01 14.15
C GLY A 151 4.16 30.45 15.55
N ALA A 152 4.43 29.50 16.44
CA ALA A 152 4.91 29.80 17.79
C ALA A 152 6.32 30.42 17.79
N GLY A 153 7.21 29.93 16.90
CA GLY A 153 8.53 30.51 16.71
C GLY A 153 8.48 31.94 16.20
N ALA A 154 7.63 32.23 15.21
CA ALA A 154 7.44 33.57 14.67
C ALA A 154 6.87 34.54 15.72
N VAL A 155 5.85 34.12 16.46
CA VAL A 155 5.27 34.93 17.54
C VAL A 155 6.31 35.22 18.63
N SER A 156 7.02 34.19 19.10
CA SER A 156 8.04 34.35 20.14
C SER A 156 9.20 35.23 19.66
N ALA A 157 9.64 35.04 18.42
CA ALA A 157 10.73 35.80 17.84
C ALA A 157 10.37 37.27 17.60
N GLY A 158 9.17 37.51 17.06
CA GLY A 158 8.63 38.86 16.88
C GLY A 158 8.53 39.60 18.21
N LEU A 159 7.87 38.99 19.21
CA LEU A 159 7.68 39.60 20.54
C LEU A 159 9.00 39.92 21.24
N LEU A 160 9.98 39.01 21.20
CA LEU A 160 11.27 39.23 21.84
C LEU A 160 12.11 40.29 21.11
N ALA A 161 12.08 40.32 19.78
CA ALA A 161 12.75 41.36 19.01
C ALA A 161 12.09 42.74 19.21
N THR A 162 10.76 42.82 19.40
CA THR A 162 10.09 44.09 19.71
C THR A 162 10.48 44.69 21.06
N LEU A 163 10.97 43.88 22.01
CA LEU A 163 11.51 44.38 23.28
C LEU A 163 12.76 45.25 23.09
N ALA A 164 13.56 44.98 22.04
CA ALA A 164 14.70 45.82 21.70
C ALA A 164 14.25 47.04 20.88
N SER A 165 13.40 46.83 19.88
CA SER A 165 12.82 47.89 19.05
C SER A 165 11.62 47.34 18.26
N PRO A 166 10.48 48.05 18.17
CA PRO A 166 9.35 47.63 17.34
C PRO A 166 9.74 47.37 15.87
N ILE A 167 10.70 48.15 15.36
CA ILE A 167 11.22 48.01 13.99
C ILE A 167 11.96 46.68 13.84
N ALA A 168 12.77 46.29 14.83
CA ALA A 168 13.51 45.03 14.80
C ALA A 168 12.57 43.81 14.74
N GLY A 169 11.45 43.84 15.48
CA GLY A 169 10.42 42.80 15.39
C GLY A 169 9.73 42.73 14.03
N ALA A 170 9.35 43.87 13.46
CA ALA A 170 8.73 43.93 12.13
C ALA A 170 9.68 43.44 11.03
N VAL A 171 10.95 43.87 11.08
CA VAL A 171 12.01 43.43 10.16
C VAL A 171 12.20 41.92 10.25
N LEU A 172 12.32 41.37 11.46
CA LEU A 172 12.52 39.93 11.63
C LEU A 172 11.34 39.12 11.07
N LEU A 173 10.10 39.52 11.35
CA LEU A 173 8.91 38.85 10.81
C LEU A 173 8.86 38.93 9.27
N ALA A 174 9.26 40.06 8.69
CA ALA A 174 9.35 40.21 7.24
C ALA A 174 10.42 39.28 6.64
N VAL A 175 11.59 39.15 7.27
CA VAL A 175 12.65 38.23 6.82
C VAL A 175 12.22 36.77 6.99
N MET A 176 11.53 36.41 8.07
CA MET A 176 10.97 35.07 8.26
C MET A 176 9.93 34.72 7.19
N ALA A 177 9.04 35.67 6.86
CA ALA A 177 8.06 35.50 5.78
C ALA A 177 8.75 35.34 4.41
N LEU A 178 9.76 36.16 4.11
CA LEU A 178 10.57 36.06 2.89
C LEU A 178 11.29 34.71 2.83
N THR A 179 11.83 34.24 3.95
CA THR A 179 12.51 32.94 4.05
C THR A 179 11.55 31.81 3.67
N CYS A 180 10.35 31.80 4.28
CA CYS A 180 9.32 30.81 3.99
C CYS A 180 8.90 30.86 2.51
N ALA A 181 8.66 32.06 1.96
CA ALA A 181 8.29 32.25 0.55
C ALA A 181 9.39 31.79 -0.42
N GLY A 182 10.65 32.14 -0.16
CA GLY A 182 11.80 31.73 -0.98
C GLY A 182 12.01 30.22 -0.94
N SER A 183 11.97 29.61 0.24
CA SER A 183 12.05 28.16 0.39
C SER A 183 10.89 27.43 -0.30
N LEU A 184 9.67 27.97 -0.21
CA LEU A 184 8.49 27.45 -0.91
C LEU A 184 8.66 27.51 -2.43
N LEU A 185 9.19 28.61 -2.95
CA LEU A 185 9.43 28.80 -4.38
C LEU A 185 10.51 27.83 -4.89
N ILE A 186 11.61 27.69 -4.17
CA ILE A 186 12.67 26.73 -4.49
C ILE A 186 12.13 25.30 -4.42
N ALA A 187 11.35 24.98 -3.38
CA ALA A 187 10.74 23.66 -3.24
C ALA A 187 9.79 23.35 -4.41
N ARG A 188 8.93 24.29 -4.81
CA ARG A 188 7.99 24.11 -5.92
C ARG A 188 8.69 24.01 -7.28
N ARG A 189 9.72 24.82 -7.53
CA ARG A 189 10.38 24.91 -8.84
C ARG A 189 11.48 23.87 -9.05
N LEU A 190 12.22 23.50 -7.99
CA LEU A 190 13.36 22.58 -8.10
C LEU A 190 13.08 21.23 -7.42
N ALA A 191 12.58 21.24 -6.18
CA ALA A 191 12.45 20.00 -5.40
C ALA A 191 11.26 19.13 -5.85
N ALA A 192 10.10 19.72 -6.12
CA ALA A 192 8.90 19.00 -6.56
C ALA A 192 9.08 18.26 -7.91
N PRO A 193 9.60 18.90 -8.99
CA PRO A 193 9.83 18.18 -10.24
C PRO A 193 10.93 17.12 -10.11
N ALA A 194 12.00 17.39 -9.37
CA ALA A 194 13.04 16.38 -9.11
C ALA A 194 12.48 15.19 -8.31
N GLY A 195 11.63 15.45 -7.32
CA GLY A 195 10.95 14.40 -6.54
C GLY A 195 10.07 13.50 -7.41
N ARG A 196 9.32 14.09 -8.36
CA ARG A 196 8.52 13.33 -9.33
C ARG A 196 9.40 12.51 -10.27
N GLU A 197 10.49 13.08 -10.79
CA GLU A 197 11.41 12.38 -11.69
C GLU A 197 12.10 11.20 -11.00
N ILE A 198 12.46 11.32 -9.72
CA ILE A 198 13.03 10.20 -8.93
C ILE A 198 12.11 9.00 -8.97
N GLN A 199 10.80 9.22 -8.84
CA GLN A 199 9.83 8.15 -8.74
C GLN A 199 9.52 7.54 -10.11
N ILE A 200 9.44 8.35 -11.17
CA ILE A 200 9.35 7.84 -12.55
C ILE A 200 10.59 6.99 -12.88
N ALA A 201 11.78 7.49 -12.53
CA ALA A 201 13.03 6.81 -12.80
C ALA A 201 13.20 5.52 -11.96
N VAL A 202 12.75 5.50 -10.69
CA VAL A 202 12.81 4.28 -9.87
C VAL A 202 11.84 3.22 -10.36
N GLY A 203 10.67 3.62 -10.87
CA GLY A 203 9.72 2.72 -11.51
C GLY A 203 10.33 2.07 -12.75
N ALA A 204 10.81 2.90 -13.69
CA ALA A 204 11.46 2.42 -14.91
C ALA A 204 12.68 1.52 -14.62
N PHE A 205 13.48 1.85 -13.59
CA PHE A 205 14.60 1.03 -13.15
C PHE A 205 14.15 -0.34 -12.64
N LYS A 206 13.14 -0.39 -11.76
CA LYS A 206 12.57 -1.66 -11.26
C LYS A 206 11.97 -2.50 -12.38
N ASP A 207 11.22 -1.88 -13.30
CA ASP A 207 10.61 -2.56 -14.43
C ASP A 207 11.66 -3.18 -15.36
N ARG A 208 12.73 -2.41 -15.68
CA ARG A 208 13.82 -2.91 -16.51
C ARG A 208 14.59 -4.05 -15.84
N MET A 209 14.86 -3.91 -14.54
CA MET A 209 15.52 -4.93 -13.75
C MET A 209 14.69 -6.23 -13.72
N ALA A 210 13.39 -6.15 -13.44
CA ALA A 210 12.50 -7.32 -13.41
C ALA A 210 12.39 -8.01 -14.78
N ALA A 211 12.31 -7.23 -15.87
CA ALA A 211 12.25 -7.78 -17.22
C ALA A 211 13.54 -8.53 -17.62
N LEU A 212 14.71 -8.00 -17.25
CA LEU A 212 16.00 -8.63 -17.53
C LEU A 212 16.26 -9.83 -16.61
N GLU A 213 15.83 -9.78 -15.35
CA GLU A 213 15.91 -10.90 -14.42
C GLU A 213 15.07 -12.09 -14.92
N ALA A 214 13.85 -11.82 -15.41
CA ALA A 214 12.98 -12.85 -15.98
C ALA A 214 13.58 -13.52 -17.22
N ALA A 215 14.36 -12.79 -18.02
CA ALA A 215 15.04 -13.29 -19.22
C ALA A 215 16.51 -13.71 -18.96
N ALA A 216 16.94 -13.79 -17.69
CA ALA A 216 18.33 -14.04 -17.36
C ALA A 216 18.87 -15.38 -17.91
N PRO A 217 18.12 -16.50 -17.93
CA PRO A 217 18.57 -17.74 -18.54
C PRO A 217 18.88 -17.59 -20.03
N GLU A 218 18.00 -16.94 -20.77
CA GLU A 218 18.14 -16.69 -22.21
C GLU A 218 19.30 -15.74 -22.48
N LEU A 219 19.39 -14.63 -21.73
CA LEU A 219 20.48 -13.65 -21.87
C LEU A 219 21.85 -14.30 -21.63
N ARG A 220 21.97 -15.18 -20.62
CA ARG A 220 23.18 -15.95 -20.36
C ARG A 220 23.49 -16.95 -21.47
N ALA A 221 22.48 -17.63 -22.00
CA ALA A 221 22.66 -18.58 -23.10
C ALA A 221 23.23 -17.92 -24.37
N TYR A 222 22.84 -16.67 -24.63
CA TYR A 222 23.35 -15.87 -25.76
C TYR A 222 24.58 -15.00 -25.42
N GLY A 223 25.11 -15.05 -24.19
CA GLY A 223 26.27 -14.24 -23.78
C GLY A 223 26.01 -12.73 -23.76
N LEU A 224 24.77 -12.31 -23.51
CA LEU A 224 24.32 -10.91 -23.53
C LEU A 224 24.34 -10.26 -22.13
N ASP A 225 25.06 -10.83 -21.18
CA ASP A 225 25.09 -10.34 -19.79
C ASP A 225 25.58 -8.89 -19.72
N GLY A 226 26.64 -8.56 -20.48
CA GLY A 226 27.20 -7.21 -20.52
C GLY A 226 26.21 -6.17 -21.03
N TRP A 227 25.44 -6.50 -22.07
CA TRP A 227 24.39 -5.63 -22.57
C TRP A 227 23.28 -5.43 -21.53
N ALA A 228 22.84 -6.50 -20.88
CA ALA A 228 21.82 -6.43 -19.83
C ALA A 228 22.29 -5.57 -18.64
N VAL A 229 23.57 -5.68 -18.25
CA VAL A 229 24.17 -4.84 -17.21
C VAL A 229 24.16 -3.37 -17.62
N CYS A 230 24.58 -3.04 -18.86
CA CYS A 230 24.55 -1.66 -19.36
C CYS A 230 23.13 -1.06 -19.34
N GLU A 231 22.12 -1.83 -19.76
CA GLU A 231 20.73 -1.40 -19.74
C GLU A 231 20.21 -1.08 -18.33
N VAL A 232 20.57 -1.91 -17.35
CA VAL A 232 20.25 -1.64 -15.93
C VAL A 232 21.00 -0.42 -15.43
N GLN A 233 22.28 -0.26 -15.81
CA GLN A 233 23.09 0.90 -15.42
C GLN A 233 22.55 2.22 -15.99
N ASP A 234 22.08 2.24 -17.24
CA ASP A 234 21.48 3.43 -17.85
C ASP A 234 20.19 3.83 -17.14
N ALA A 235 19.34 2.86 -16.80
CA ALA A 235 18.14 3.09 -16.01
C ALA A 235 18.49 3.59 -14.59
N ALA A 236 19.52 3.02 -13.95
CA ALA A 236 20.02 3.47 -12.65
C ALA A 236 20.59 4.90 -12.73
N ALA A 237 21.34 5.23 -13.78
CA ALA A 237 21.93 6.55 -13.97
C ALA A 237 20.86 7.66 -14.12
N ARG A 238 19.68 7.34 -14.69
CA ARG A 238 18.54 8.27 -14.69
C ARG A 238 18.02 8.52 -13.27
N HIS A 239 17.88 7.46 -12.47
CA HIS A 239 17.48 7.58 -11.06
C HIS A 239 18.49 8.40 -10.25
N ASP A 240 19.79 8.15 -10.43
CA ASP A 240 20.86 8.88 -9.75
C ASP A 240 20.87 10.37 -10.13
N ARG A 241 20.72 10.71 -11.41
CA ARG A 241 20.61 12.11 -11.86
C ARG A 241 19.42 12.83 -11.23
N ALA A 242 18.27 12.16 -11.14
CA ALA A 242 17.08 12.71 -10.50
C ALA A 242 17.31 12.92 -8.99
N ARG A 243 17.95 11.96 -8.32
CA ARG A 243 18.32 12.06 -6.90
C ARG A 243 19.30 13.18 -6.64
N MET A 244 20.32 13.35 -7.48
CA MET A 244 21.26 14.48 -7.43
C MET A 244 20.55 15.82 -7.64
N ALA A 245 19.54 15.90 -8.52
CA ALA A 245 18.75 17.12 -8.70
C ALA A 245 17.98 17.50 -7.42
N LEU A 246 17.37 16.54 -6.73
CA LEU A 246 16.69 16.78 -5.45
C LEU A 246 17.68 17.20 -4.35
N THR A 247 18.83 16.53 -4.25
CA THR A 247 19.89 16.90 -3.30
C THR A 247 20.40 18.33 -3.57
N ARG A 248 20.60 18.71 -4.84
CA ARG A 248 20.95 20.08 -5.23
C ARG A 248 19.87 21.08 -4.83
N ALA A 249 18.59 20.75 -4.98
CA ALA A 249 17.49 21.61 -4.52
C ALA A 249 17.50 21.78 -2.99
N GLY A 250 17.83 20.72 -2.24
CA GLY A 250 18.10 20.79 -0.80
C GLY A 250 19.27 21.72 -0.47
N GLY A 251 20.37 21.62 -1.23
CA GLY A 251 21.51 22.53 -1.13
C GLY A 251 21.13 23.99 -1.34
N TRP A 252 20.34 24.31 -2.37
CA TRP A 252 19.84 25.67 -2.61
C TRP A 252 18.95 26.20 -1.48
N ILE A 253 18.14 25.34 -0.86
CA ILE A 253 17.37 25.73 0.33
C ILE A 253 18.29 26.01 1.52
N GLY A 254 19.35 25.22 1.70
CA GLY A 254 20.37 25.49 2.72
C GLY A 254 21.11 26.82 2.50
N VAL A 255 21.50 27.11 1.24
CA VAL A 255 22.11 28.40 0.87
C VAL A 255 21.15 29.56 1.15
N TRP A 256 19.88 29.43 0.73
CA TRP A 256 18.86 30.44 1.00
C TRP A 256 18.66 30.68 2.49
N GLN A 257 18.65 29.62 3.31
CA GLN A 257 18.56 29.72 4.77
C GLN A 257 19.78 30.44 5.37
N ALA A 258 21.00 30.14 4.90
CA ALA A 258 22.20 30.82 5.37
C ALA A 258 22.16 32.32 5.03
N VAL A 259 21.78 32.67 3.80
CA VAL A 259 21.61 34.07 3.36
C VAL A 259 20.53 34.77 4.19
N ALA A 260 19.37 34.13 4.39
CA ALA A 260 18.30 34.67 5.21
C ALA A 260 18.73 34.88 6.67
N THR A 261 19.54 33.98 7.23
CA THR A 261 20.07 34.10 8.59
C THR A 261 21.03 35.30 8.70
N ALA A 262 21.94 35.44 7.73
CA ALA A 262 22.85 36.58 7.66
C ALA A 262 22.10 37.90 7.50
N LEU A 263 21.08 37.94 6.64
CA LEU A 263 20.24 39.11 6.42
C LEU A 263 19.38 39.44 7.64
N ALA A 264 18.81 38.44 8.32
CA ALA A 264 18.06 38.64 9.55
C ALA A 264 18.92 39.32 10.62
N VAL A 265 20.12 38.79 10.89
CA VAL A 265 21.03 39.38 11.88
C VAL A 265 21.52 40.76 11.41
N GLY A 266 21.92 40.89 10.15
CA GLY A 266 22.46 42.12 9.57
C GLY A 266 21.46 43.28 9.50
N LEU A 267 20.15 43.00 9.42
CA LEU A 267 19.10 44.03 9.45
C LEU A 267 18.56 44.26 10.87
N VAL A 268 18.50 43.23 11.71
CA VAL A 268 17.98 43.35 13.08
C VAL A 268 18.94 44.17 13.95
N ILE A 269 20.26 43.98 13.86
CA ILE A 269 21.21 44.73 14.69
C ILE A 269 21.07 46.25 14.47
N PRO A 270 21.12 46.80 13.24
CA PRO A 270 20.88 48.22 12.99
C PRO A 270 19.48 48.68 13.40
N ALA A 271 18.45 47.84 13.26
CA ALA A 271 17.09 48.18 13.68
C ALA A 271 16.95 48.33 15.22
N THR A 272 17.97 47.93 15.99
CA THR A 272 18.06 48.13 17.44
C THR A 272 18.94 49.31 17.85
N ILE A 273 19.34 50.20 16.92
CA ILE A 273 20.06 51.43 17.28
C ILE A 273 19.26 52.20 18.34
N GLY A 274 19.91 52.51 19.46
CA GLY A 274 19.29 53.16 20.62
C GLY A 274 18.82 52.19 21.72
N ALA A 275 18.83 50.88 21.48
CA ALA A 275 18.56 49.88 22.50
C ALA A 275 19.81 49.55 23.33
N PRO A 276 19.65 49.15 24.61
CA PRO A 276 20.73 48.58 25.41
C PRO A 276 21.40 47.37 24.72
N LEU A 277 22.73 47.28 24.80
CA LEU A 277 23.51 46.18 24.20
C LEU A 277 22.97 44.77 24.53
N PRO A 278 22.50 44.46 25.76
CA PRO A 278 21.89 43.17 26.05
C PRO A 278 20.63 42.86 25.23
N LEU A 279 19.81 43.88 24.94
CA LEU A 279 18.61 43.72 24.13
C LEU A 279 18.95 43.60 22.64
N THR A 280 19.99 44.26 22.15
CA THR A 280 20.53 44.03 20.81
C THR A 280 21.05 42.60 20.65
N ALA A 281 21.80 42.07 21.62
CA ALA A 281 22.28 40.69 21.62
C ALA A 281 21.13 39.67 21.63
N LEU A 282 20.09 39.94 22.44
CA LEU A 282 18.85 39.16 22.44
C LEU A 282 18.18 39.14 21.06
N ALA A 283 17.96 40.31 20.46
CA ALA A 283 17.31 40.42 19.16
C ALA A 283 18.11 39.71 18.05
N ALA A 284 19.44 39.83 18.06
CA ALA A 284 20.32 39.17 17.11
C ALA A 284 20.25 37.63 17.21
N LEU A 285 20.30 37.08 18.42
CA LEU A 285 20.19 35.63 18.62
C LEU A 285 18.78 35.09 18.35
N VAL A 286 17.75 35.86 18.73
CA VAL A 286 16.36 35.55 18.37
C VAL A 286 16.18 35.51 16.86
N ALA A 287 16.84 36.41 16.12
CA ALA A 287 16.80 36.40 14.66
C ALA A 287 17.31 35.08 14.08
N VAL A 288 18.44 34.55 14.59
CA VAL A 288 18.99 33.26 14.15
C VAL A 288 18.00 32.11 14.39
N MET A 289 17.45 31.99 15.61
CA MET A 289 16.54 30.89 15.95
C MET A 289 15.15 31.02 15.31
N GLY A 290 14.71 32.25 15.05
CA GLY A 290 13.48 32.54 14.30
C GLY A 290 13.57 32.00 12.87
N ILE A 291 14.70 32.24 12.19
CA ILE A 291 14.93 31.72 10.83
C ILE A 291 15.02 30.19 10.81
N ASP A 292 15.67 29.56 11.80
CA ASP A 292 15.72 28.10 11.92
C ASP A 292 14.32 27.47 12.06
N SER A 293 13.44 28.11 12.83
CA SER A 293 12.05 27.67 12.97
C SER A 293 11.27 27.71 11.65
N ALA A 294 11.57 28.68 10.77
CA ALA A 294 10.97 28.75 9.44
C ALA A 294 11.50 27.68 8.48
N ALA A 295 12.79 27.32 8.60
CA ALA A 295 13.41 26.29 7.78
C ALA A 295 12.81 24.88 8.01
N GLY A 296 12.36 24.59 9.22
CA GLY A 296 11.70 23.31 9.55
C GLY A 296 10.49 23.00 8.66
N LEU A 297 9.69 24.01 8.29
CA LEU A 297 8.54 23.85 7.40
C LEU A 297 8.97 23.62 5.94
N ALA A 298 10.00 24.35 5.48
CA ALA A 298 10.54 24.17 4.14
C ALA A 298 11.02 22.73 3.91
N SER A 299 11.77 22.18 4.86
CA SER A 299 12.20 20.77 4.84
C SER A 299 11.02 19.80 4.88
N ALA A 300 9.97 20.12 5.64
CA ALA A 300 8.76 19.30 5.67
C ALA A 300 8.04 19.25 4.32
N LEU A 301 7.98 20.37 3.61
CA LEU A 301 7.31 20.45 2.30
C LEU A 301 8.09 19.73 1.19
N GLN A 302 9.43 19.72 1.25
CA GLN A 302 10.24 18.94 0.30
C GLN A 302 9.95 17.44 0.37
N GLN A 303 9.74 16.91 1.58
CA GLN A 303 9.55 15.47 1.80
C GLN A 303 8.12 15.00 1.51
N ASN A 304 7.17 15.92 1.34
CA ASN A 304 5.78 15.59 0.98
C ASN A 304 5.64 15.10 -0.47
N GLY A 305 6.66 15.25 -1.33
CA GLY A 305 6.60 14.77 -2.72
C GLY A 305 6.38 13.26 -2.82
N ALA A 306 7.15 12.47 -2.05
CA ALA A 306 7.01 11.02 -2.00
C ALA A 306 5.62 10.59 -1.48
N ALA A 307 5.11 11.28 -0.46
CA ALA A 307 3.77 11.03 0.06
C ALA A 307 2.69 11.35 -0.97
N SER A 308 2.78 12.48 -1.67
CA SER A 308 1.81 12.87 -2.72
C SER A 308 1.73 11.86 -3.85
N GLU A 309 2.86 11.26 -4.22
CA GLU A 309 2.86 10.24 -5.27
C GLU A 309 2.35 8.89 -4.79
N ALA A 310 2.75 8.47 -3.59
CA ALA A 310 2.16 7.29 -2.94
C ALA A 310 0.63 7.40 -2.87
N LEU A 311 0.09 8.58 -2.54
CA LEU A 311 -1.35 8.83 -2.59
C LEU A 311 -1.95 8.68 -3.99
N THR A 312 -1.22 9.09 -5.03
CA THR A 312 -1.66 8.98 -6.42
C THR A 312 -1.69 7.51 -6.85
N ARG A 313 -0.65 6.73 -6.55
CA ARG A 313 -0.58 5.29 -6.85
C ARG A 313 -1.62 4.48 -6.09
N LEU A 314 -1.83 4.78 -4.81
CA LEU A 314 -2.89 4.16 -4.02
C LEU A 314 -4.27 4.56 -4.59
N ALA A 315 -4.46 5.80 -5.04
CA ALA A 315 -5.76 6.25 -5.55
C ALA A 315 -6.13 5.56 -6.87
N ALA A 316 -5.12 5.16 -7.65
CA ALA A 316 -5.32 4.35 -8.84
C ALA A 316 -5.82 2.92 -8.54
N VAL A 317 -5.55 2.39 -7.33
CA VAL A 317 -6.06 1.08 -6.88
C VAL A 317 -7.52 1.16 -6.44
N LEU A 318 -7.95 2.31 -5.92
CA LEU A 318 -9.30 2.51 -5.42
C LEU A 318 -10.26 2.89 -6.55
N THR A 319 -10.66 1.92 -7.37
CA THR A 319 -11.64 2.12 -8.44
C THR A 319 -13.06 1.77 -8.01
N GLU A 320 -14.02 2.07 -8.90
CA GLU A 320 -15.45 2.15 -8.62
C GLU A 320 -16.08 0.82 -8.18
N ASP A 321 -17.16 0.96 -7.42
CA ASP A 321 -17.92 -0.16 -6.87
C ASP A 321 -18.43 -1.04 -8.01
N SER A 322 -18.38 -2.37 -7.80
CA SER A 322 -18.97 -3.31 -8.75
C SER A 322 -20.45 -2.95 -8.99
N PRO A 323 -20.95 -3.04 -10.24
CA PRO A 323 -22.35 -2.77 -10.51
C PRO A 323 -23.26 -3.62 -9.61
N HIS A 324 -24.28 -2.97 -9.04
CA HIS A 324 -25.35 -3.65 -8.30
C HIS A 324 -26.24 -4.37 -9.32
N GLY A 325 -25.79 -5.53 -9.77
CA GLY A 325 -26.52 -6.39 -10.70
C GLY A 325 -27.60 -7.22 -10.03
N ALA A 326 -28.51 -7.77 -10.83
CA ALA A 326 -29.61 -8.60 -10.36
C ALA A 326 -29.10 -9.84 -9.59
N ALA A 327 -29.95 -10.38 -8.71
CA ALA A 327 -29.74 -11.71 -8.15
C ALA A 327 -30.34 -12.74 -9.13
N PRO A 328 -29.60 -13.81 -9.49
CA PRO A 328 -30.12 -14.85 -10.36
C PRO A 328 -31.35 -15.52 -9.72
N ARG A 329 -32.38 -15.83 -10.54
CA ARG A 329 -33.65 -16.41 -10.07
C ARG A 329 -33.60 -17.92 -9.90
N ASP A 330 -32.73 -18.60 -10.65
CA ASP A 330 -32.50 -20.05 -10.59
C ASP A 330 -31.03 -20.41 -10.88
N THR A 331 -30.74 -21.71 -11.03
CA THR A 331 -29.38 -22.26 -11.22
C THR A 331 -29.11 -22.79 -12.63
N SER A 332 -29.97 -22.49 -13.61
CA SER A 332 -29.76 -22.82 -15.02
C SER A 332 -28.51 -22.13 -15.56
N LEU A 333 -27.78 -22.83 -16.42
CA LEU A 333 -26.59 -22.35 -17.10
C LEU A 333 -26.81 -22.54 -18.61
N ALA A 334 -26.89 -21.42 -19.32
CA ALA A 334 -26.87 -21.40 -20.77
C ALA A 334 -25.55 -20.77 -21.23
N LEU A 335 -24.78 -21.48 -22.03
CA LEU A 335 -23.58 -20.94 -22.66
C LEU A 335 -23.90 -20.65 -24.12
N SER A 336 -23.37 -19.57 -24.70
CA SER A 336 -23.50 -19.32 -26.15
C SER A 336 -22.96 -20.47 -27.01
N VAL A 337 -22.06 -21.27 -26.45
CA VAL A 337 -21.50 -22.49 -27.07
C VAL A 337 -22.37 -23.73 -26.88
N MET A 338 -23.47 -23.64 -26.14
CA MET A 338 -24.45 -24.70 -25.92
C MET A 338 -25.76 -24.35 -26.64
N ARG A 339 -26.41 -25.37 -27.21
CA ARG A 339 -27.75 -25.19 -27.81
C ARG A 339 -28.86 -25.20 -26.76
N ASP A 340 -28.68 -25.98 -25.70
CA ASP A 340 -29.67 -26.20 -24.66
C ASP A 340 -29.18 -25.68 -23.30
N ASP A 341 -30.12 -25.22 -22.49
CA ASP A 341 -29.87 -24.81 -21.11
C ASP A 341 -29.59 -26.05 -20.26
N ALA A 342 -28.54 -26.00 -19.44
CA ALA A 342 -28.21 -27.06 -18.51
C ALA A 342 -28.60 -26.68 -17.08
N THR A 343 -29.17 -27.62 -16.34
CA THR A 343 -29.45 -27.49 -14.91
C THR A 343 -28.75 -28.59 -14.14
N PRO A 344 -28.28 -28.36 -12.90
CA PRO A 344 -27.82 -29.45 -12.04
C PRO A 344 -28.87 -30.58 -11.99
N PRO A 345 -28.48 -31.86 -12.06
CA PRO A 345 -27.13 -32.41 -11.90
C PRO A 345 -26.31 -32.57 -13.20
N ALA A 346 -26.65 -31.85 -14.28
CA ALA A 346 -25.98 -31.99 -15.59
C ALA A 346 -24.45 -31.87 -15.51
N ARG A 347 -23.76 -32.63 -16.36
CA ARG A 347 -22.29 -32.75 -16.36
C ARG A 347 -21.72 -32.45 -17.75
N ILE A 348 -21.00 -31.35 -17.84
CA ILE A 348 -20.52 -30.77 -19.10
C ILE A 348 -18.99 -30.79 -19.11
N GLY A 349 -18.41 -31.36 -20.15
CA GLY A 349 -16.96 -31.35 -20.39
C GLY A 349 -16.58 -30.38 -21.50
N LEU A 350 -15.61 -29.51 -21.24
CA LEU A 350 -15.02 -28.58 -22.19
C LEU A 350 -13.65 -29.11 -22.63
N PHE A 351 -13.43 -29.23 -23.94
CA PHE A 351 -12.15 -29.65 -24.51
C PHE A 351 -11.82 -28.87 -25.78
N GLY A 352 -10.58 -28.94 -26.24
CA GLY A 352 -10.08 -28.17 -27.39
C GLY A 352 -8.60 -27.82 -27.20
N PRO A 353 -7.90 -27.30 -28.22
CA PRO A 353 -6.47 -27.01 -28.13
C PRO A 353 -6.12 -26.03 -26.99
N SER A 354 -4.86 -26.03 -26.55
CA SER A 354 -4.37 -25.00 -25.62
C SER A 354 -4.51 -23.62 -26.26
N GLY A 355 -4.97 -22.64 -25.47
CA GLY A 355 -5.28 -21.29 -25.93
C GLY A 355 -6.66 -21.10 -26.57
N ALA A 356 -7.52 -22.12 -26.64
CA ALA A 356 -8.89 -21.99 -27.17
C ALA A 356 -9.87 -21.18 -26.28
N GLY A 357 -9.40 -20.59 -25.17
CA GLY A 357 -10.22 -19.78 -24.28
C GLY A 357 -11.01 -20.53 -23.20
N LYS A 358 -10.75 -21.83 -22.96
CA LYS A 358 -11.45 -22.66 -21.96
C LYS A 358 -11.39 -22.07 -20.54
N THR A 359 -10.17 -21.82 -20.03
CA THR A 359 -9.96 -21.20 -18.72
C THR A 359 -10.51 -19.78 -18.69
N THR A 360 -10.36 -19.01 -19.78
CA THR A 360 -10.93 -17.67 -19.91
C THR A 360 -12.45 -17.67 -19.76
N LEU A 361 -13.15 -18.64 -20.35
CA LEU A 361 -14.60 -18.80 -20.22
C LEU A 361 -15.00 -19.06 -18.75
N ILE A 362 -14.30 -19.96 -18.05
CA ILE A 362 -14.53 -20.18 -16.61
C ILE A 362 -14.31 -18.90 -15.81
N GLU A 363 -13.22 -18.18 -16.07
CA GLU A 363 -12.91 -16.94 -15.37
C GLU A 363 -13.98 -15.87 -15.61
N ARG A 364 -14.57 -15.80 -16.82
CA ARG A 364 -15.70 -14.90 -17.11
C ARG A 364 -16.99 -15.32 -16.38
N LEU A 365 -17.36 -16.60 -16.45
CA LEU A 365 -18.54 -17.16 -15.79
C LEU A 365 -18.49 -16.96 -14.27
N THR A 366 -17.35 -17.24 -13.67
CA THR A 366 -17.10 -17.08 -12.23
C THR A 366 -16.84 -15.63 -11.82
N GLY A 367 -16.84 -14.70 -12.78
CA GLY A 367 -16.68 -13.26 -12.55
C GLY A 367 -15.31 -12.82 -12.07
N LEU A 368 -14.27 -13.57 -12.44
CA LEU A 368 -12.87 -13.16 -12.39
C LEU A 368 -12.46 -12.26 -13.57
N ARG A 369 -13.16 -12.38 -14.72
CA ARG A 369 -13.04 -11.49 -15.88
C ARG A 369 -14.40 -10.91 -16.30
N GLU A 370 -14.37 -9.83 -17.07
CA GLU A 370 -15.56 -9.29 -17.71
C GLU A 370 -16.09 -10.26 -18.77
N ILE A 371 -17.42 -10.44 -18.78
CA ILE A 371 -18.14 -11.31 -19.69
C ILE A 371 -18.91 -10.44 -20.68
N ALA A 372 -18.86 -10.78 -21.97
CA ALA A 372 -19.57 -10.01 -22.98
C ALA A 372 -21.08 -10.28 -22.90
N PRO A 373 -21.95 -9.29 -23.18
CA PRO A 373 -23.38 -9.53 -23.30
C PRO A 373 -23.67 -10.64 -24.33
N GLY A 374 -24.56 -11.55 -23.99
CA GLY A 374 -24.95 -12.70 -24.80
C GLY A 374 -24.01 -13.90 -24.74
N GLU A 375 -22.85 -13.80 -24.06
CA GLU A 375 -21.86 -14.90 -24.02
C GLU A 375 -22.35 -16.07 -23.14
N ALA A 376 -23.05 -15.78 -22.04
CA ALA A 376 -23.67 -16.77 -21.17
C ALA A 376 -24.89 -16.19 -20.43
N ARG A 377 -25.86 -17.05 -20.10
CA ARG A 377 -26.96 -16.75 -19.19
C ARG A 377 -26.91 -17.66 -17.98
N VAL A 378 -27.22 -17.09 -16.82
CA VAL A 378 -27.27 -17.80 -15.55
C VAL A 378 -28.55 -17.42 -14.84
N GLY A 379 -29.38 -18.39 -14.48
CA GLY A 379 -30.63 -18.06 -13.79
C GLY A 379 -31.65 -17.35 -14.67
N GLY A 380 -31.60 -17.55 -15.99
CA GLY A 380 -32.39 -16.81 -16.99
C GLY A 380 -31.92 -15.38 -17.29
N PHE A 381 -30.92 -14.85 -16.60
CA PHE A 381 -30.35 -13.52 -16.84
C PHE A 381 -29.05 -13.59 -17.61
N ASP A 382 -28.74 -12.56 -18.38
CA ASP A 382 -27.41 -12.41 -18.97
C ASP A 382 -26.35 -12.30 -17.87
N ALA A 383 -25.28 -13.08 -17.98
CA ALA A 383 -24.23 -13.10 -16.98
C ALA A 383 -23.55 -11.72 -16.83
N SER A 384 -23.54 -10.88 -17.87
CA SER A 384 -22.99 -9.52 -17.82
C SER A 384 -23.82 -8.57 -16.93
N GLU A 385 -25.10 -8.87 -16.71
CA GLU A 385 -26.03 -8.08 -15.89
C GLU A 385 -26.05 -8.51 -14.41
N ILE A 386 -25.46 -9.66 -14.09
CA ILE A 386 -25.41 -10.21 -12.73
C ILE A 386 -24.16 -9.69 -12.01
N ALA A 387 -24.30 -9.24 -10.76
CA ALA A 387 -23.15 -8.83 -9.96
C ALA A 387 -22.18 -10.01 -9.76
N ALA A 388 -20.86 -9.76 -9.88
CA ALA A 388 -19.85 -10.82 -9.76
C ALA A 388 -19.94 -11.64 -8.45
N PRO A 389 -20.24 -11.07 -7.27
CA PRO A 389 -20.47 -11.86 -6.05
C PRO A 389 -21.63 -12.85 -6.17
N ASN A 390 -22.73 -12.44 -6.82
CA ASN A 390 -23.90 -13.29 -7.04
C ASN A 390 -23.58 -14.43 -8.01
N ARG A 391 -22.82 -14.16 -9.08
CA ARG A 391 -22.32 -15.22 -9.98
C ARG A 391 -21.42 -16.20 -9.22
N ARG A 392 -20.45 -15.70 -8.45
CA ARG A 392 -19.52 -16.53 -7.67
C ARG A 392 -20.20 -17.44 -6.67
N ALA A 393 -21.36 -17.07 -6.14
CA ALA A 393 -22.11 -17.92 -5.22
C ALA A 393 -22.61 -19.22 -5.89
N LEU A 394 -22.79 -19.21 -7.22
CA LEU A 394 -23.29 -20.34 -7.97
C LEU A 394 -22.22 -21.38 -8.34
N PHE A 395 -20.94 -21.02 -8.26
CA PHE A 395 -19.83 -21.86 -8.70
C PHE A 395 -18.86 -22.14 -7.56
N SER A 396 -18.49 -23.40 -7.37
CA SER A 396 -17.27 -23.78 -6.67
C SER A 396 -16.20 -24.14 -7.69
N VAL A 397 -14.95 -23.72 -7.50
CA VAL A 397 -13.90 -23.81 -8.52
C VAL A 397 -12.64 -24.47 -7.96
N ALA A 398 -12.19 -25.54 -8.60
CA ALA A 398 -10.84 -26.06 -8.48
C ALA A 398 -10.04 -25.65 -9.73
N ALA A 399 -9.24 -24.59 -9.59
CA ALA A 399 -8.42 -24.06 -10.69
C ALA A 399 -7.18 -24.94 -10.97
N GLN A 400 -6.64 -24.82 -12.19
CA GLN A 400 -5.46 -25.54 -12.64
C GLN A 400 -4.23 -25.29 -11.73
N GLU A 401 -4.00 -24.02 -11.37
CA GLU A 401 -3.00 -23.63 -10.36
C GLU A 401 -3.62 -23.45 -8.98
N VAL A 402 -3.32 -24.36 -8.06
CA VAL A 402 -3.76 -24.24 -6.66
C VAL A 402 -2.79 -23.36 -5.87
N ARG A 403 -3.28 -22.20 -5.44
CA ARG A 403 -2.60 -21.34 -4.46
C ARG A 403 -2.99 -21.73 -3.04
N LEU A 404 -1.99 -21.97 -2.20
CA LEU A 404 -2.14 -22.34 -0.79
C LEU A 404 -1.48 -21.28 0.10
N LEU A 405 -2.12 -20.97 1.23
CA LEU A 405 -1.56 -20.06 2.23
C LEU A 405 -0.59 -20.82 3.14
N ASP A 406 0.45 -20.13 3.64
CA ASP A 406 1.26 -20.67 4.72
C ASP A 406 0.40 -20.83 5.97
N GLY A 407 0.31 -22.06 6.45
CA GLY A 407 -0.59 -22.46 7.52
C GLY A 407 -0.78 -23.96 7.57
N THR A 408 -1.87 -24.38 8.18
CA THR A 408 -2.27 -25.77 8.33
C THR A 408 -3.18 -26.22 7.19
N VAL A 409 -3.35 -27.54 7.05
CA VAL A 409 -4.35 -28.14 6.15
C VAL A 409 -5.75 -27.59 6.46
N ARG A 410 -6.12 -27.54 7.74
CA ARG A 410 -7.38 -27.00 8.24
C ARG A 410 -7.64 -25.55 7.82
N GLU A 411 -6.66 -24.67 8.02
CA GLU A 411 -6.79 -23.26 7.68
C GLU A 411 -6.99 -23.06 6.18
N ASN A 412 -6.25 -23.81 5.35
CA ASN A 412 -6.40 -23.74 3.90
C ASN A 412 -7.76 -24.25 3.42
N LEU A 413 -8.29 -25.32 4.01
CA LEU A 413 -9.62 -25.84 3.68
C LEU A 413 -10.74 -24.88 4.11
N ARG A 414 -10.62 -24.26 5.29
CA ARG A 414 -11.60 -23.29 5.82
C ARG A 414 -11.70 -21.98 5.04
N LEU A 415 -10.81 -21.74 4.08
CA LEU A 415 -10.98 -20.66 3.10
C LEU A 415 -12.25 -20.83 2.24
N ALA A 416 -12.78 -22.05 2.13
CA ALA A 416 -14.05 -22.32 1.45
C ALA A 416 -15.28 -21.85 2.24
N GLY A 417 -15.12 -21.59 3.56
CA GLY A 417 -16.19 -21.25 4.47
C GLY A 417 -16.07 -21.95 5.82
N PRO A 418 -16.95 -21.63 6.79
CA PRO A 418 -17.00 -22.31 8.08
C PRO A 418 -17.33 -23.79 7.89
N ALA A 419 -16.43 -24.67 8.33
CA ALA A 419 -16.59 -26.13 8.26
C ALA A 419 -16.03 -26.81 9.52
N ASP A 420 -16.75 -27.81 9.99
CA ASP A 420 -16.33 -28.69 11.08
C ASP A 420 -15.37 -29.78 10.57
N ASP A 421 -14.70 -30.47 11.50
CA ASP A 421 -13.69 -31.48 11.16
C ASP A 421 -14.27 -32.63 10.34
N ALA A 422 -15.52 -32.98 10.58
CA ALA A 422 -16.21 -34.03 9.83
C ALA A 422 -16.37 -33.64 8.35
N ALA A 423 -16.81 -32.41 8.06
CA ALA A 423 -16.88 -31.89 6.70
C ALA A 423 -15.49 -31.79 6.06
N LEU A 424 -14.48 -31.32 6.80
CA LEU A 424 -13.09 -31.24 6.32
C LEU A 424 -12.57 -32.62 5.90
N TRP A 425 -12.77 -33.64 6.73
CA TRP A 425 -12.37 -35.01 6.41
C TRP A 425 -13.17 -35.59 5.26
N ALA A 426 -14.49 -35.37 5.19
CA ALA A 426 -15.30 -35.84 4.08
C ALA A 426 -14.83 -35.27 2.74
N ALA A 427 -14.49 -33.98 2.69
CA ALA A 427 -13.93 -33.36 1.49
C ALA A 427 -12.54 -33.92 1.12
N LEU A 428 -11.70 -34.22 2.11
CA LEU A 428 -10.41 -34.88 1.88
C LEU A 428 -10.57 -36.33 1.39
N GLU A 429 -11.60 -37.06 1.83
CA GLU A 429 -11.92 -38.41 1.36
C GLU A 429 -12.41 -38.37 -0.09
N ASP A 430 -13.30 -37.44 -0.42
CA ASP A 430 -13.82 -37.24 -1.77
C ASP A 430 -12.73 -36.77 -2.76
N ALA A 431 -11.74 -36.01 -2.27
CA ALA A 431 -10.56 -35.62 -3.05
C ALA A 431 -9.43 -36.68 -3.07
N GLY A 432 -9.58 -37.79 -2.34
CA GLY A 432 -8.58 -38.85 -2.26
C GLY A 432 -7.27 -38.47 -1.55
N LEU A 433 -7.32 -37.52 -0.62
CA LEU A 433 -6.15 -37.04 0.15
C LEU A 433 -6.20 -37.43 1.65
N ALA A 434 -7.34 -37.90 2.15
CA ALA A 434 -7.53 -38.17 3.58
C ALA A 434 -6.48 -39.10 4.19
N ALA A 435 -6.17 -40.23 3.55
CA ALA A 435 -5.18 -41.19 4.08
C ALA A 435 -3.80 -40.55 4.29
N ARG A 436 -3.37 -39.69 3.36
CA ARG A 436 -2.11 -38.95 3.43
C ARG A 436 -2.09 -37.93 4.56
N ILE A 437 -3.21 -37.26 4.83
CA ILE A 437 -3.31 -36.29 5.93
C ILE A 437 -3.41 -37.02 7.27
N ARG A 438 -4.14 -38.15 7.36
CA ARG A 438 -4.20 -38.97 8.58
C ARG A 438 -2.84 -39.54 8.99
N SER A 439 -1.97 -39.84 8.02
CA SER A 439 -0.62 -40.34 8.31
C SER A 439 0.35 -39.24 8.77
N ALA A 440 0.00 -37.96 8.60
CA ALA A 440 0.79 -36.86 9.15
C ALA A 440 0.58 -36.78 10.68
N PRO A 441 1.64 -36.60 11.50
CA PRO A 441 1.53 -36.61 12.96
C PRO A 441 0.48 -35.63 13.53
N GLU A 442 0.28 -34.50 12.87
CA GLU A 442 -0.63 -33.43 13.29
C GLU A 442 -1.98 -33.45 12.54
N GLY A 443 -2.21 -34.39 11.63
CA GLY A 443 -3.46 -34.53 10.87
C GLY A 443 -3.87 -33.22 10.17
N LEU A 444 -5.10 -32.76 10.44
CA LEU A 444 -5.61 -31.47 9.92
C LEU A 444 -4.80 -30.25 10.37
N SER A 445 -4.09 -30.35 11.50
CA SER A 445 -3.24 -29.27 12.02
C SER A 445 -1.83 -29.28 11.42
N ALA A 446 -1.52 -30.26 10.55
CA ALA A 446 -0.21 -30.33 9.91
C ALA A 446 0.08 -29.08 9.08
N ARG A 447 1.24 -28.47 9.32
CA ARG A 447 1.72 -27.31 8.55
C ARG A 447 2.20 -27.73 7.16
N ILE A 448 1.68 -27.07 6.13
CA ILE A 448 2.00 -27.35 4.72
C ILE A 448 3.13 -26.46 4.16
N GLY A 449 3.50 -25.40 4.89
CA GLY A 449 4.50 -24.41 4.50
C GLY A 449 4.02 -23.44 3.42
N PRO A 450 4.85 -22.44 3.05
CA PRO A 450 4.51 -21.44 2.04
C PRO A 450 4.16 -22.11 0.70
N ASN A 451 2.98 -21.79 0.18
CA ASN A 451 2.44 -22.36 -1.06
C ASN A 451 2.42 -23.90 -1.11
N GLY A 452 2.34 -24.56 0.06
CA GLY A 452 2.28 -26.01 0.17
C GLY A 452 3.59 -26.72 -0.21
N GLU A 453 4.75 -26.12 0.04
CA GLU A 453 6.07 -26.71 -0.27
C GLU A 453 6.27 -28.14 0.27
N ARG A 454 5.56 -28.52 1.34
CA ARG A 454 5.64 -29.86 1.96
C ARG A 454 4.73 -30.89 1.30
N LEU A 455 4.02 -30.50 0.25
CA LEU A 455 3.11 -31.34 -0.53
C LEU A 455 3.66 -31.48 -1.95
N SER A 456 3.60 -32.69 -2.48
CA SER A 456 3.82 -32.96 -3.91
C SER A 456 2.81 -32.20 -4.77
N GLY A 457 3.11 -32.02 -6.07
CA GLY A 457 2.20 -31.33 -7.00
C GLY A 457 0.79 -31.92 -7.04
N GLY A 458 0.67 -33.26 -7.05
CA GLY A 458 -0.61 -33.95 -7.01
C GLY A 458 -1.36 -33.78 -5.68
N GLU A 459 -0.64 -33.77 -4.55
CA GLU A 459 -1.24 -33.51 -3.24
C GLU A 459 -1.77 -32.08 -3.11
N ARG A 460 -1.04 -31.08 -3.65
CA ARG A 460 -1.52 -29.68 -3.69
C ARG A 460 -2.80 -29.55 -4.50
N ARG A 461 -2.87 -30.20 -5.67
CA ARG A 461 -4.08 -30.22 -6.51
C ARG A 461 -5.26 -30.87 -5.78
N ARG A 462 -5.05 -32.05 -5.17
CA ARG A 462 -6.10 -32.71 -4.37
C ARG A 462 -6.55 -31.89 -3.16
N LEU A 463 -5.65 -31.13 -2.53
CA LEU A 463 -6.03 -30.22 -1.46
C LEU A 463 -6.87 -29.05 -1.97
N GLY A 464 -6.53 -28.49 -3.15
CA GLY A 464 -7.36 -27.49 -3.84
C GLY A 464 -8.73 -28.02 -4.25
N LEU A 465 -8.79 -29.27 -4.72
CA LEU A 465 -10.03 -29.98 -5.00
C LEU A 465 -10.88 -30.14 -3.73
N ALA A 466 -10.30 -30.64 -2.63
CA ALA A 466 -10.98 -30.75 -1.35
C ALA A 466 -11.55 -29.40 -0.89
N ARG A 467 -10.78 -28.32 -1.04
CA ARG A 467 -11.24 -26.94 -0.75
C ARG A 467 -12.44 -26.54 -1.61
N ALA A 468 -12.45 -26.88 -2.90
CA ALA A 468 -13.60 -26.62 -3.76
C ALA A 468 -14.83 -27.45 -3.34
N LEU A 469 -14.65 -28.72 -2.98
CA LEU A 469 -15.75 -29.63 -2.60
C LEU A 469 -16.46 -29.26 -1.29
N LEU A 470 -15.81 -28.44 -0.43
CA LEU A 470 -16.40 -27.92 0.81
C LEU A 470 -17.42 -26.80 0.56
N ARG A 471 -17.31 -26.10 -0.56
CA ARG A 471 -18.21 -24.98 -0.86
C ARG A 471 -19.53 -25.53 -1.38
N ASP A 472 -20.62 -25.14 -0.73
CA ASP A 472 -21.96 -25.45 -1.19
C ASP A 472 -22.34 -24.52 -2.34
N ALA A 473 -22.24 -25.02 -3.57
CA ALA A 473 -22.55 -24.30 -4.78
C ALA A 473 -23.21 -25.26 -5.78
N PRO A 474 -24.22 -24.82 -6.56
CA PRO A 474 -24.94 -25.69 -7.50
C PRO A 474 -24.03 -26.26 -8.60
N TRP A 475 -22.98 -25.54 -9.00
CA TRP A 475 -22.04 -25.96 -10.03
C TRP A 475 -20.63 -26.13 -9.46
N LEU A 476 -20.02 -27.30 -9.70
CA LEU A 476 -18.60 -27.56 -9.49
C LEU A 476 -17.85 -27.37 -10.80
N VAL A 477 -16.82 -26.54 -10.77
CA VAL A 477 -15.95 -26.27 -11.91
C VAL A 477 -14.57 -26.85 -11.64
N LEU A 478 -14.10 -27.75 -12.50
CA LEU A 478 -12.80 -28.41 -12.37
C LEU A 478 -11.94 -28.12 -13.59
N ASP A 479 -10.78 -27.50 -13.39
CA ASP A 479 -9.80 -27.25 -14.46
C ASP A 479 -8.57 -28.16 -14.26
N GLU A 480 -8.48 -29.21 -15.08
CA GLU A 480 -7.45 -30.26 -15.03
C GLU A 480 -7.23 -30.89 -13.65
N PRO A 481 -8.28 -31.43 -12.99
CA PRO A 481 -8.22 -31.86 -11.60
C PRO A 481 -7.29 -33.06 -11.34
N THR A 482 -6.97 -33.85 -12.36
CA THR A 482 -6.15 -35.08 -12.26
C THR A 482 -4.86 -35.00 -13.07
N GLU A 483 -4.49 -33.83 -13.60
CA GLU A 483 -3.22 -33.66 -14.30
C GLU A 483 -2.04 -34.00 -13.37
N GLY A 484 -1.00 -34.64 -13.92
CA GLY A 484 0.21 -35.03 -13.18
C GLY A 484 0.03 -36.16 -12.16
N LEU A 485 -1.17 -36.76 -12.05
CA LEU A 485 -1.40 -37.97 -11.28
C LEU A 485 -1.08 -39.22 -12.10
N ASP A 486 -0.56 -40.25 -11.43
CA ASP A 486 -0.47 -41.61 -11.96
C ASP A 486 -1.87 -42.19 -12.20
N ALA A 487 -1.95 -43.19 -13.07
CA ALA A 487 -3.23 -43.77 -13.51
C ALA A 487 -4.07 -44.38 -12.37
N VAL A 488 -3.42 -44.98 -11.36
CA VAL A 488 -4.11 -45.61 -10.23
C VAL A 488 -4.75 -44.55 -9.35
N THR A 489 -3.99 -43.51 -9.00
CA THR A 489 -4.50 -42.41 -8.18
C THR A 489 -5.54 -41.59 -8.92
N GLU A 490 -5.39 -41.39 -10.23
CA GLU A 490 -6.41 -40.73 -11.06
C GLU A 490 -7.74 -41.49 -11.03
N ALA A 491 -7.73 -42.80 -11.34
CA ALA A 491 -8.94 -43.63 -11.33
C ALA A 491 -9.63 -43.60 -9.96
N PHE A 492 -8.84 -43.63 -8.88
CA PHE A 492 -9.34 -43.52 -7.52
C PHE A 492 -10.05 -42.18 -7.26
N VAL A 493 -9.45 -41.05 -7.66
CA VAL A 493 -10.04 -39.71 -7.51
C VAL A 493 -11.31 -39.56 -8.35
N VAL A 494 -11.30 -40.01 -9.60
CA VAL A 494 -12.48 -39.97 -10.50
C VAL A 494 -13.64 -40.77 -9.92
N ALA A 495 -13.40 -41.98 -9.41
CA ALA A 495 -14.43 -42.80 -8.78
C ALA A 495 -15.00 -42.19 -7.48
N ARG A 496 -14.21 -41.39 -6.76
CA ARG A 496 -14.68 -40.63 -5.59
C ARG A 496 -15.53 -39.43 -6.01
N LEU A 497 -15.07 -38.68 -7.01
CA LEU A 497 -15.82 -37.56 -7.59
C LEU A 497 -17.18 -38.00 -8.14
N GLN A 498 -17.24 -39.11 -8.88
CA GLN A 498 -18.51 -39.66 -9.38
C GLN A 498 -19.51 -39.95 -8.26
N ARG A 499 -19.03 -40.58 -7.17
CA ARG A 499 -19.86 -40.88 -5.99
C ARG A 499 -20.32 -39.60 -5.29
N ARG A 500 -19.44 -38.61 -5.13
CA ARG A 500 -19.76 -37.31 -4.55
C ARG A 500 -20.84 -36.59 -5.36
N LEU A 501 -20.66 -36.45 -6.67
CA LEU A 501 -21.61 -35.79 -7.56
C LEU A 501 -22.98 -36.48 -7.57
N SER A 502 -23.00 -37.81 -7.58
CA SER A 502 -24.25 -38.58 -7.53
C SER A 502 -24.97 -38.45 -6.19
N ARG A 503 -24.23 -38.31 -5.09
CA ARG A 503 -24.79 -38.10 -3.74
C ARG A 503 -25.34 -36.69 -3.54
N THR A 504 -24.76 -35.67 -4.16
CA THR A 504 -25.18 -34.26 -3.97
C THR A 504 -26.13 -33.73 -5.02
N GLY A 505 -26.15 -34.32 -6.21
CA GLY A 505 -26.84 -33.72 -7.36
C GLY A 505 -26.19 -32.42 -7.86
N GLN A 506 -24.94 -32.15 -7.47
CA GLN A 506 -24.19 -30.97 -7.92
C GLN A 506 -23.88 -31.10 -9.42
N GLY A 507 -24.10 -30.03 -10.18
CA GLY A 507 -23.72 -29.96 -11.59
C GLY A 507 -22.19 -29.88 -11.76
N LEU A 508 -21.67 -30.33 -12.90
CA LEU A 508 -20.23 -30.34 -13.18
C LEU A 508 -19.92 -29.58 -14.48
N LEU A 509 -18.93 -28.69 -14.42
CA LEU A 509 -18.22 -28.13 -15.57
C LEU A 509 -16.75 -28.55 -15.49
N LEU A 510 -16.31 -29.43 -16.39
CA LEU A 510 -14.97 -30.01 -16.37
C LEU A 510 -14.17 -29.56 -17.59
N ILE A 511 -13.02 -28.93 -17.38
CA ILE A 511 -11.96 -28.87 -18.39
C ILE A 511 -11.00 -30.01 -18.11
N SER A 512 -10.88 -30.96 -19.03
CA SER A 512 -9.76 -31.89 -19.01
C SER A 512 -9.41 -32.42 -20.39
N HIS A 513 -8.11 -32.61 -20.60
CA HIS A 513 -7.55 -33.34 -21.72
C HIS A 513 -7.46 -34.85 -21.46
N ARG A 514 -7.66 -35.32 -20.23
CA ARG A 514 -7.53 -36.73 -19.83
C ARG A 514 -8.85 -37.48 -20.01
N GLU A 515 -8.79 -38.72 -20.48
CA GLU A 515 -9.98 -39.54 -20.77
C GLU A 515 -10.77 -39.91 -19.50
N ALA A 516 -10.07 -40.33 -18.44
CA ALA A 516 -10.69 -40.78 -17.20
C ALA A 516 -11.67 -39.76 -16.57
N PRO A 517 -11.30 -38.48 -16.35
CA PRO A 517 -12.24 -37.49 -15.83
C PRO A 517 -13.31 -37.11 -16.87
N ARG A 518 -13.03 -37.15 -18.17
CA ARG A 518 -14.04 -36.84 -19.22
C ARG A 518 -15.21 -37.83 -19.22
N ALA A 519 -14.99 -39.07 -18.79
CA ALA A 519 -16.06 -40.06 -18.62
C ALA A 519 -17.10 -39.67 -17.54
N LEU A 520 -16.82 -38.65 -16.72
CA LEU A 520 -17.81 -38.10 -15.79
C LEU A 520 -18.87 -37.24 -16.48
N CYS A 521 -18.60 -36.76 -17.70
CA CYS A 521 -19.45 -35.81 -18.41
C CYS A 521 -20.37 -36.51 -19.40
N GLU A 522 -21.61 -36.02 -19.49
CA GLU A 522 -22.63 -36.52 -20.41
C GLU A 522 -22.56 -35.74 -21.73
N THR A 523 -22.37 -34.41 -21.63
CA THR A 523 -22.25 -33.51 -22.77
C THR A 523 -20.80 -33.05 -22.91
N LEU A 524 -20.25 -33.15 -24.13
CA LEU A 524 -18.88 -32.74 -24.44
C LEU A 524 -18.89 -31.62 -25.48
N ILE A 525 -18.23 -30.52 -25.18
CA ILE A 525 -18.18 -29.31 -26.02
C ILE A 525 -16.74 -29.08 -26.45
N ARG A 526 -16.53 -28.99 -27.76
CA ARG A 526 -15.24 -28.63 -28.34
C ARG A 526 -15.18 -27.13 -28.60
N LEU A 527 -14.19 -26.46 -28.02
CA LEU A 527 -13.85 -25.07 -28.27
C LEU A 527 -12.72 -25.01 -29.32
N ASP A 528 -13.00 -24.45 -30.49
CA ASP A 528 -12.02 -24.21 -31.56
C ASP A 528 -11.50 -22.75 -31.54
N ARG A 529 -10.35 -22.51 -32.17
CA ARG A 529 -9.64 -21.21 -32.10
C ARG A 529 -10.40 -20.01 -32.68
N ASP A 530 -11.36 -20.25 -33.57
CA ASP A 530 -12.11 -19.20 -34.29
C ASP A 530 -13.46 -18.86 -33.66
N GLY A 531 -13.74 -19.34 -32.44
CA GLY A 531 -14.96 -18.99 -31.69
C GLY A 531 -16.27 -19.58 -32.24
N ALA A 532 -16.21 -20.42 -33.29
CA ALA A 532 -17.35 -21.17 -33.79
C ALA A 532 -17.45 -22.53 -33.05
N PRO A 533 -18.51 -22.78 -32.26
CA PRO A 533 -18.65 -24.00 -31.48
C PRO A 533 -19.19 -25.17 -32.31
N ASN A 534 -18.59 -26.35 -32.15
CA ASN A 534 -19.18 -27.64 -32.58
C ASN A 534 -19.52 -28.47 -31.32
N ALA A 535 -20.80 -28.62 -31.03
CA ALA A 535 -21.29 -29.53 -30.00
C ALA A 535 -21.25 -30.96 -30.53
N LEU A 536 -20.61 -31.87 -29.80
CA LEU A 536 -20.53 -33.29 -30.14
C LEU A 536 -21.33 -34.08 -29.09
N SER A 537 -22.32 -34.87 -29.52
CA SER A 537 -22.96 -35.85 -28.64
C SER A 537 -21.97 -36.98 -28.32
N THR A 538 -22.14 -37.63 -27.17
CA THR A 538 -21.25 -38.68 -26.67
C THR A 538 -21.10 -39.85 -27.66
N ASP A 539 -22.09 -40.08 -28.52
CA ASP A 539 -22.07 -41.10 -29.58
C ASP A 539 -21.06 -40.80 -30.70
N ALA A 540 -20.65 -39.54 -30.90
CA ALA A 540 -19.78 -39.14 -32.00
C ALA A 540 -18.27 -39.32 -31.71
N ILE A 541 -17.88 -39.61 -30.46
CA ILE A 541 -16.47 -39.69 -30.03
C ILE A 541 -15.99 -41.15 -29.90
N ALA A 542 -16.88 -42.13 -30.09
CA ALA A 542 -16.54 -43.56 -30.09
C ALA A 542 -16.11 -44.10 -31.49
N ALA A 543 -15.80 -43.23 -32.45
CA ALA A 543 -15.40 -43.59 -33.82
C ALA A 543 -13.93 -43.25 -34.11
#